data_AF-A0A820TJN8-F1
#
_entry.id   AF-A0A820TJN8-F1
#
_cell.length_a   1.000
_cell.length_b   1.000
_cell.length_c   1.000
_cell.angle_alpha   90.00
_cell.angle_beta   90.00
_cell.angle_gamma   90.00
#
_symmetry.space_group_name_H-M   'P 1'
#
loop_
_entity.id
_entity.type
_entity.pdbx_description
1 polymer ?
#
loop_
_entity_poly.entity_id
_entity_poly.type
_entity_poly.pdbx_seq_one_letter_code
_entity_poly.pdbx_strand_id
1 'polypeptide(L)'
;MTRSSWINGQFSNVTTDNCSYYGRLNSTGFGIIRSYEGIPENFLILVLLFAYLRRRFSDAKNIVDGTEISNLLYGQSNSSRHLIQRTHWLWVRDLFRMTDSDIYRHVSVDAYYYLLFHTYLIFYLLFVTIFSLVVILPVNIQGTQETSEEKFALTTIGNLSPNSSLLWVHACTSILFVLIGIIVAYLYKNTTRYYAKEDVYKDEQSKEKVEFDVVFVVATQCCIVRADDLM
;
A
#
# COMPACT_ATOMS: atom_id res chain seq x y z
N MET A 1 -62.88 42.36 17.47
CA MET A 1 -61.59 42.61 16.80
C MET A 1 -61.12 41.27 16.25
N THR A 2 -61.45 40.94 14.98
CA THR A 2 -60.62 41.15 13.75
C THR A 2 -59.42 40.18 13.71
N ARG A 3 -59.49 39.03 13.00
CA ARG A 3 -59.38 38.81 11.51
C ARG A 3 -57.98 39.21 11.03
N SER A 4 -57.11 38.32 10.54
CA SER A 4 -57.21 37.40 9.37
C SER A 4 -56.42 36.08 9.60
N SER A 5 -56.56 34.96 8.87
CA SER A 5 -57.19 34.58 7.59
C SER A 5 -56.39 34.79 6.28
N TRP A 6 -55.18 34.22 6.22
CA TRP A 6 -54.36 33.97 5.01
C TRP A 6 -53.36 32.83 5.36
N ILE A 7 -53.01 31.82 4.54
CA ILE A 7 -53.48 31.33 3.22
C ILE A 7 -53.54 29.78 3.28
N ASN A 8 -54.48 29.12 2.59
CA ASN A 8 -54.41 27.67 2.34
C ASN A 8 -53.42 27.38 1.19
N GLY A 9 -52.25 26.81 1.50
CA GLY A 9 -51.36 26.21 0.50
C GLY A 9 -51.53 24.71 0.47
N GLN A 10 -52.18 24.16 -0.57
CA GLN A 10 -52.19 22.70 -0.77
C GLN A 10 -50.77 22.24 -1.09
N PHE A 11 -50.15 21.45 -0.20
CA PHE A 11 -48.94 20.72 -0.54
C PHE A 11 -49.33 19.44 -1.30
N SER A 12 -49.78 19.65 -2.53
CA SER A 12 -50.20 18.60 -3.45
C SER A 12 -49.03 17.68 -3.78
N ASN A 13 -49.25 16.36 -3.66
CA ASN A 13 -48.44 15.25 -4.14
C ASN A 13 -47.10 15.63 -4.81
N VAL A 14 -46.01 15.58 -4.05
CA VAL A 14 -44.68 15.38 -4.65
C VAL A 14 -44.65 13.93 -5.14
N THR A 15 -45.06 13.73 -6.39
CA THR A 15 -44.80 12.49 -7.12
C THR A 15 -43.30 12.28 -7.18
N THR A 16 -42.84 11.17 -6.63
CA THR A 16 -41.47 10.66 -6.71
C THR A 16 -41.17 10.15 -8.12
N ASP A 17 -41.22 11.04 -9.11
CA ASP A 17 -40.95 10.73 -10.52
C ASP A 17 -40.26 11.93 -11.17
N ASN A 18 -38.93 12.00 -10.98
CA ASN A 18 -37.95 12.49 -11.97
C ASN A 18 -36.53 12.44 -11.36
N CYS A 19 -36.11 11.24 -10.94
CA CYS A 19 -34.68 10.93 -11.06
C CYS A 19 -34.36 10.90 -12.57
N SER A 20 -33.33 11.63 -12.97
CA SER A 20 -32.94 11.78 -14.38
C SER A 20 -32.57 10.43 -15.00
N TYR A 21 -33.53 9.74 -15.59
CA TYR A 21 -33.27 8.63 -16.49
C TYR A 21 -32.43 9.16 -17.66
N TYR A 22 -31.14 8.84 -17.66
CA TYR A 22 -30.27 9.11 -18.80
C TYR A 22 -30.92 8.50 -20.03
N GLY A 23 -31.27 9.38 -20.98
CA GLY A 23 -32.05 9.02 -22.14
C GLY A 23 -31.42 7.83 -22.88
N ARG A 24 -32.24 6.82 -23.15
CA ARG A 24 -31.88 5.66 -23.98
C ARG A 24 -31.55 6.14 -25.40
N LEU A 25 -30.31 6.54 -25.62
CA LEU A 25 -29.78 6.79 -26.95
C LEU A 25 -29.71 5.46 -27.68
N ASN A 26 -30.61 5.29 -28.66
CA ASN A 26 -30.55 4.22 -29.65
C ASN A 26 -29.28 4.40 -30.49
N SER A 27 -28.16 3.91 -30.00
CA SER A 27 -26.96 3.70 -30.79
C SER A 27 -26.79 2.20 -30.99
N THR A 28 -26.94 1.75 -32.23
CA THR A 28 -26.60 0.41 -32.70
C THR A 28 -25.08 0.27 -32.74
N GLY A 29 -24.47 0.27 -31.55
CA GLY A 29 -23.03 0.14 -31.32
C GLY A 29 -22.73 -1.24 -30.72
N PHE A 30 -21.87 -1.97 -31.42
CA PHE A 30 -21.33 -3.30 -31.12
C PHE A 30 -21.34 -3.70 -29.63
N GLY A 31 -22.12 -4.74 -29.30
CA GLY A 31 -22.33 -5.15 -27.92
C GLY A 31 -21.16 -5.95 -27.32
N ILE A 32 -20.42 -5.33 -26.41
CA ILE A 32 -19.77 -6.01 -25.28
C ILE A 32 -19.85 -5.06 -24.06
N ILE A 33 -20.12 -5.61 -22.88
CA ILE A 33 -20.09 -4.93 -21.55
C ILE A 33 -21.19 -3.87 -21.32
N ARG A 34 -22.31 -4.30 -20.71
CA ARG A 34 -23.22 -3.46 -19.91
C ARG A 34 -23.48 -4.05 -18.51
N SER A 35 -22.44 -4.63 -17.92
CA SER A 35 -22.42 -5.00 -16.50
C SER A 35 -21.00 -4.81 -15.98
N TYR A 36 -20.84 -3.94 -14.99
CA TYR A 36 -19.59 -3.60 -14.30
C TYR A 36 -18.62 -2.65 -15.04
N GLU A 37 -18.85 -1.33 -14.95
CA GLU A 37 -17.85 -0.29 -15.25
C GLU A 37 -16.78 -0.24 -14.14
N GLY A 38 -15.90 -1.24 -14.13
CA GLY A 38 -14.94 -1.45 -13.06
C GLY A 38 -13.62 -0.67 -13.21
N ILE A 39 -13.12 -0.17 -12.08
CA ILE A 39 -11.71 0.20 -11.83
C ILE A 39 -10.66 -0.74 -12.49
N PRO A 40 -10.80 -2.09 -12.53
CA PRO A 40 -9.83 -2.99 -13.16
C PRO A 40 -9.35 -2.63 -14.57
N GLU A 41 -10.20 -2.15 -15.48
CA GLU A 41 -9.79 -1.94 -16.88
C GLU A 41 -8.79 -0.77 -17.00
N ASN A 42 -9.10 0.34 -16.34
CA ASN A 42 -8.21 1.50 -16.23
C ASN A 42 -6.94 1.17 -15.44
N PHE A 43 -7.04 0.33 -14.41
CA PHE A 43 -5.88 -0.11 -13.63
C PHE A 43 -4.91 -0.97 -14.47
N LEU A 44 -5.43 -1.89 -15.30
CA LEU A 44 -4.61 -2.69 -16.21
C LEU A 44 -3.86 -1.82 -17.22
N ILE A 45 -4.51 -0.80 -17.80
CA ILE A 45 -3.87 0.16 -18.70
C ILE A 45 -2.75 0.92 -17.99
N LEU A 46 -2.97 1.39 -16.75
CA LEU A 46 -1.95 2.09 -15.95
C LEU A 46 -0.78 1.18 -15.58
N VAL A 47 -1.02 -0.08 -15.21
CA VAL A 47 0.04 -1.07 -14.90
C VAL A 47 0.87 -1.41 -16.14
N LEU A 48 0.23 -1.57 -17.31
CA LEU A 48 0.93 -1.80 -18.58
C LEU A 48 1.76 -0.58 -19.01
N LEU A 49 1.22 0.63 -18.86
CA LEU A 49 1.93 1.89 -19.11
C LEU A 49 3.14 2.04 -18.17
N PHE A 50 2.96 1.77 -16.88
CA PHE A 50 4.05 1.78 -15.90
C PHE A 50 5.14 0.75 -16.24
N ALA A 51 4.75 -0.48 -16.62
CA ALA A 51 5.70 -1.51 -17.03
C ALA A 51 6.50 -1.11 -18.29
N TYR A 52 5.85 -0.46 -19.27
CA TYR A 52 6.51 0.09 -20.45
C TYR A 52 7.49 1.23 -20.10
N LEU A 53 7.08 2.18 -19.26
CA LEU A 53 7.93 3.28 -18.80
C LEU A 53 9.13 2.78 -17.97
N ARG A 54 8.89 1.84 -17.04
CA ARG A 54 9.95 1.22 -16.22
C ARG A 54 10.98 0.50 -17.08
N ARG A 55 10.56 -0.18 -18.16
CA ARG A 55 11.47 -0.80 -19.12
C ARG A 55 12.36 0.25 -19.79
N ARG A 56 11.77 1.32 -20.34
CA ARG A 56 12.53 2.43 -20.94
C ARG A 56 13.55 3.06 -19.98
N PHE A 57 13.17 3.23 -18.71
CA PHE A 57 14.07 3.75 -17.69
C PHE A 57 15.20 2.76 -17.32
N SER A 58 14.90 1.46 -17.24
CA SER A 58 15.91 0.41 -17.01
C SER A 58 16.90 0.32 -18.18
N ASP A 59 16.41 0.38 -19.41
CA ASP A 59 17.24 0.40 -20.62
C ASP A 59 18.15 1.64 -20.63
N ALA A 60 17.62 2.83 -20.29
CA ALA A 60 18.40 4.06 -20.17
C ALA A 60 19.45 4.01 -19.05
N LYS A 61 19.10 3.47 -17.87
CA LYS A 61 20.05 3.29 -16.75
C LYS A 61 21.19 2.34 -17.13
N ASN A 62 20.89 1.21 -17.79
CA ASN A 62 21.90 0.27 -18.27
C ASN A 62 22.87 0.91 -19.29
N ILE A 63 22.45 1.94 -20.04
CA ILE A 63 23.33 2.69 -20.96
C ILE A 63 24.26 3.64 -20.19
N VAL A 64 23.77 4.31 -19.15
CA VAL A 64 24.57 5.21 -18.30
C VAL A 64 25.56 4.42 -17.44
N ASP A 65 25.07 3.39 -16.73
CA ASP A 65 25.88 2.46 -15.96
C ASP A 65 26.78 1.59 -16.87
N GLY A 66 26.52 1.54 -18.18
CA GLY A 66 27.31 0.82 -19.18
C GLY A 66 28.57 1.56 -19.65
N THR A 67 28.82 2.78 -19.18
CA THR A 67 30.08 3.49 -19.42
C THR A 67 31.25 2.76 -18.76
N GLU A 68 32.43 2.75 -19.40
CA GLU A 68 33.59 1.90 -19.03
C GLU A 68 34.05 2.03 -17.56
N ILE A 69 33.71 3.15 -16.92
CA ILE A 69 33.98 3.48 -15.52
C ILE A 69 33.41 2.43 -14.56
N SER A 70 32.23 1.87 -14.83
CA SER A 70 31.58 0.89 -13.94
C SER A 70 32.26 -0.48 -13.98
N ASN A 71 32.66 -0.94 -15.17
CA ASN A 71 33.29 -2.24 -15.38
C ASN A 71 34.72 -2.29 -14.81
N LEU A 72 35.40 -1.14 -14.74
CA LEU A 72 36.69 -0.99 -14.05
C LEU A 72 36.58 -0.96 -12.52
N LEU A 73 35.45 -0.48 -11.97
CA LEU A 73 35.22 -0.41 -10.51
C LEU A 73 34.54 -1.66 -9.92
N TYR A 74 33.67 -2.33 -10.68
CA TYR A 74 32.87 -3.49 -10.25
C TYR A 74 33.14 -4.74 -11.10
N GLY A 75 34.41 -5.09 -11.26
CA GLY A 75 34.77 -6.37 -11.87
C GLY A 75 34.41 -7.55 -10.97
N GLN A 76 33.23 -8.18 -11.14
CA GLN A 76 33.02 -9.66 -11.13
C GLN A 76 31.56 -10.10 -11.43
N SER A 77 31.41 -11.08 -12.33
CA SER A 77 30.22 -11.94 -12.55
C SER A 77 28.92 -11.29 -13.10
N ASN A 78 28.90 -11.04 -14.42
CA ASN A 78 27.74 -10.43 -15.13
C ASN A 78 26.80 -11.42 -15.86
N SER A 79 27.18 -12.66 -16.16
CA SER A 79 26.39 -13.55 -17.04
C SER A 79 25.01 -13.93 -16.47
N SER A 80 24.86 -14.10 -15.16
CA SER A 80 23.57 -14.50 -14.55
C SER A 80 22.61 -13.33 -14.33
N ARG A 81 23.11 -12.10 -14.11
CA ARG A 81 22.25 -10.94 -13.82
C ARG A 81 21.57 -10.39 -15.08
N HIS A 82 22.25 -10.44 -16.22
CA HIS A 82 21.75 -9.90 -17.49
C HIS A 82 20.54 -10.69 -18.06
N LEU A 83 20.42 -11.98 -17.74
CA LEU A 83 19.28 -12.81 -18.18
C LEU A 83 18.01 -12.57 -17.34
N ILE A 84 18.15 -12.17 -16.07
CA ILE A 84 17.02 -11.92 -15.15
C ILE A 84 16.19 -10.70 -15.59
N GLN A 85 16.83 -9.68 -16.19
CA GLN A 85 16.15 -8.44 -16.61
C GLN A 85 15.18 -8.61 -17.80
N ARG A 86 15.20 -9.74 -18.54
CA ARG A 86 14.43 -9.88 -19.80
C ARG A 86 12.98 -10.33 -19.66
N THR A 87 12.51 -10.71 -18.47
CA THR A 87 11.17 -11.29 -18.30
C THR A 87 10.19 -10.34 -17.63
N HIS A 88 9.13 -9.97 -18.35
CA HIS A 88 8.14 -8.92 -18.02
C HIS A 88 7.45 -9.00 -16.64
N TRP A 89 7.53 -10.13 -15.95
CA TRP A 89 6.86 -10.40 -14.67
C TRP A 89 7.83 -10.70 -13.53
N LEU A 90 9.12 -10.94 -13.82
CA LEU A 90 10.08 -11.32 -12.79
C LEU A 90 10.42 -10.16 -11.85
N TRP A 91 10.38 -8.92 -12.32
CA TRP A 91 10.55 -7.73 -11.46
C TRP A 91 9.52 -7.66 -10.33
N VAL A 92 8.31 -8.22 -10.50
CA VAL A 92 7.30 -8.31 -9.43
C VAL A 92 7.71 -9.34 -8.40
N ARG A 93 8.18 -10.52 -8.85
CA ARG A 93 8.72 -11.57 -7.96
C ARG A 93 9.96 -11.08 -7.21
N ASP A 94 10.79 -10.28 -7.87
CA ASP A 94 12.02 -9.74 -7.29
C ASP A 94 11.71 -8.64 -6.26
N LEU A 95 10.62 -7.87 -6.44
CA LEU A 95 10.05 -6.98 -5.41
C LEU A 95 9.65 -7.76 -4.14
N PHE A 96 9.00 -8.92 -4.28
CA PHE A 96 8.63 -9.78 -3.15
C PHE A 96 9.78 -10.64 -2.59
N ARG A 97 10.94 -10.68 -3.26
CA ARG A 97 12.14 -11.41 -2.81
C ARG A 97 13.16 -10.53 -2.11
N MET A 98 12.98 -9.21 -2.12
CA MET A 98 13.91 -8.29 -1.47
C MET A 98 13.80 -8.46 0.04
N THR A 99 14.91 -8.84 0.69
CA THR A 99 14.93 -9.11 2.13
C THR A 99 15.06 -7.78 2.88
N ASP A 100 14.54 -7.67 4.11
CA ASP A 100 14.59 -6.42 4.90
C ASP A 100 16.03 -5.84 5.03
N SER A 101 17.03 -6.72 5.08
CA SER A 101 18.46 -6.37 5.06
C SER A 101 18.93 -5.66 3.79
N ASP A 102 18.34 -5.97 2.64
CA ASP A 102 18.66 -5.35 1.36
C ASP A 102 17.94 -4.00 1.21
N ILE A 103 16.70 -3.91 1.72
CA ILE A 103 15.91 -2.68 1.77
C ILE A 103 16.65 -1.64 2.60
N TYR A 104 17.02 -1.98 3.83
CA TYR A 104 17.74 -1.08 4.75
C TYR A 104 19.05 -0.52 4.19
N ARG A 105 19.73 -1.26 3.31
CA ARG A 105 21.00 -0.83 2.68
C ARG A 105 20.85 0.10 1.47
N HIS A 106 19.68 0.15 0.83
CA HIS A 106 19.47 0.86 -0.43
C HIS A 106 18.35 1.91 -0.39
N VAL A 107 17.54 1.92 0.67
CA VAL A 107 16.35 2.76 0.82
C VAL A 107 16.58 3.72 1.98
N SER A 108 16.09 4.96 1.87
CA SER A 108 16.19 5.95 2.96
C SER A 108 15.39 5.49 4.19
N VAL A 109 15.81 5.96 5.36
CA VAL A 109 15.20 5.64 6.66
C VAL A 109 13.68 5.88 6.65
N ASP A 110 13.20 7.00 6.09
CA ASP A 110 11.77 7.28 5.98
C ASP A 110 11.03 6.25 5.11
N ALA A 111 11.58 5.92 3.94
CA ALA A 111 10.98 4.97 3.01
C ALA A 111 10.97 3.53 3.54
N TYR A 112 11.94 3.16 4.39
CA TYR A 112 11.88 1.92 5.17
C TYR A 112 10.65 1.88 6.10
N TYR A 113 10.41 2.95 6.88
CA TYR A 113 9.25 3.02 7.77
C TYR A 113 7.91 3.02 7.01
N TYR A 114 7.84 3.65 5.83
CA TYR A 114 6.66 3.55 4.96
C TYR A 114 6.40 2.13 4.45
N LEU A 115 7.43 1.40 4.01
CA LEU A 115 7.30 0.01 3.58
C LEU A 115 6.86 -0.90 4.74
N LEU A 116 7.48 -0.73 5.91
CA LEU A 116 7.12 -1.47 7.13
C LEU A 116 5.64 -1.26 7.49
N PHE A 117 5.15 -0.02 7.48
CA PHE A 117 3.73 0.28 7.70
C PHE A 117 2.80 -0.45 6.71
N HIS A 118 3.15 -0.44 5.41
CA HIS A 118 2.36 -1.14 4.39
C HIS A 118 2.35 -2.66 4.60
N THR A 119 3.44 -3.26 5.04
CA THR A 119 3.50 -4.69 5.38
C THR A 119 2.49 -5.04 6.49
N TYR A 120 2.48 -4.29 7.60
CA TYR A 120 1.49 -4.48 8.67
C TYR A 120 0.05 -4.23 8.20
N LEU A 121 -0.17 -3.22 7.35
CA LEU A 121 -1.48 -2.90 6.76
C LEU A 121 -2.00 -4.05 5.88
N ILE A 122 -1.15 -4.61 5.00
CA ILE A 122 -1.51 -5.71 4.09
C ILE A 122 -1.90 -6.96 4.89
N PHE A 123 -1.13 -7.34 5.91
CA PHE A 123 -1.49 -8.48 6.75
C PHE A 123 -2.81 -8.28 7.50
N TYR A 124 -3.05 -7.07 8.04
CA TYR A 124 -4.32 -6.73 8.69
C TYR A 124 -5.51 -6.76 7.71
N LEU A 125 -5.35 -6.18 6.52
CA LEU A 125 -6.40 -6.18 5.49
C LEU A 125 -6.70 -7.60 5.00
N LEU A 126 -5.69 -8.43 4.75
CA LEU A 126 -5.89 -9.85 4.38
C LEU A 126 -6.65 -10.62 5.46
N PHE A 127 -6.32 -10.42 6.74
CA PHE A 127 -7.04 -11.01 7.85
C PHE A 127 -8.52 -10.57 7.87
N VAL A 128 -8.78 -9.25 7.77
CA VAL A 128 -10.14 -8.68 7.73
C VAL A 128 -10.93 -9.21 6.53
N THR A 129 -10.32 -9.31 5.34
CA THR A 129 -10.94 -9.87 4.13
C THR A 129 -11.30 -11.33 4.32
N ILE A 130 -10.37 -12.18 4.80
CA ILE A 130 -10.63 -13.60 5.04
C ILE A 130 -11.76 -13.78 6.08
N PHE A 131 -11.71 -13.06 7.20
CA PHE A 131 -12.77 -13.10 8.20
C PHE A 131 -14.12 -12.66 7.63
N SER A 132 -14.15 -11.60 6.82
CA SER A 132 -15.36 -11.10 6.19
C SER A 132 -15.96 -12.10 5.19
N LEU A 133 -15.13 -12.81 4.43
CA LEU A 133 -15.57 -13.88 3.51
C LEU A 133 -16.10 -15.12 4.26
N VAL A 134 -15.52 -15.46 5.42
CA VAL A 134 -15.89 -16.67 6.19
C VAL A 134 -17.07 -16.44 7.13
N VAL A 135 -17.24 -15.23 7.68
CA VAL A 135 -18.25 -14.93 8.72
C VAL A 135 -19.32 -13.96 8.24
N ILE A 136 -18.91 -12.80 7.69
CA ILE A 136 -19.86 -11.73 7.33
C ILE A 136 -20.65 -12.07 6.06
N LEU A 137 -19.98 -12.60 5.03
CA LEU A 137 -20.62 -12.97 3.77
C LEU A 137 -21.75 -14.00 3.94
N PRO A 138 -21.57 -15.15 4.63
CA PRO A 138 -22.68 -16.10 4.83
C PRO A 138 -23.77 -15.54 5.75
N VAL A 139 -23.48 -14.58 6.64
CA VAL A 139 -24.51 -13.88 7.42
C VAL A 139 -25.35 -12.97 6.51
N ASN A 140 -24.74 -12.22 5.60
CA ASN A 140 -25.47 -11.34 4.67
C ASN A 140 -26.38 -12.13 3.71
N ILE A 141 -25.92 -13.29 3.23
CA ILE A 141 -26.67 -14.15 2.30
C ILE A 141 -27.90 -14.81 2.97
N GLN A 142 -27.93 -14.93 4.31
CA GLN A 142 -29.12 -15.38 5.05
C GLN A 142 -30.24 -14.33 5.10
N GLY A 143 -29.96 -13.09 4.68
CA GLY A 143 -30.98 -12.05 4.53
C GLY A 143 -32.01 -12.38 3.45
N THR A 144 -33.23 -11.87 3.64
CA THR A 144 -34.35 -12.01 2.70
C THR A 144 -35.02 -10.67 2.39
N GLN A 145 -34.34 -9.56 2.69
CA GLN A 145 -34.89 -8.21 2.57
C GLN A 145 -34.73 -7.66 1.14
N GLU A 146 -33.68 -8.08 0.43
CA GLU A 146 -33.42 -7.70 -0.95
C GLU A 146 -34.05 -8.70 -1.93
N THR A 147 -34.85 -8.17 -2.86
CA THR A 147 -35.51 -8.93 -3.95
C THR A 147 -35.00 -8.53 -5.34
N SER A 148 -33.97 -7.69 -5.39
CA SER A 148 -33.35 -7.19 -6.61
C SER A 148 -32.56 -8.28 -7.35
N GLU A 149 -32.50 -8.23 -8.69
CA GLU A 149 -31.64 -9.11 -9.49
C GLU A 149 -30.14 -8.80 -9.30
N GLU A 150 -29.82 -7.71 -8.62
CA GLU A 150 -28.45 -7.28 -8.33
C GLU A 150 -27.80 -8.17 -7.27
N LYS A 151 -27.11 -9.21 -7.74
CA LYS A 151 -26.37 -10.18 -6.91
C LYS A 151 -25.43 -9.57 -5.87
N PHE A 152 -25.00 -8.32 -6.05
CA PHE A 152 -24.17 -7.60 -5.08
C PHE A 152 -24.97 -7.18 -3.83
N ALA A 153 -26.20 -6.66 -3.99
CA ALA A 153 -27.04 -6.16 -2.89
C ALA A 153 -27.28 -7.25 -1.82
N LEU A 154 -27.55 -8.49 -2.29
CA LEU A 154 -27.70 -9.71 -1.49
C LEU A 154 -26.50 -10.02 -0.56
N THR A 155 -25.29 -9.53 -0.90
CA THR A 155 -24.05 -9.76 -0.14
C THR A 155 -23.73 -8.65 0.85
N THR A 156 -24.63 -7.68 1.04
CA THR A 156 -24.45 -6.54 1.95
C THR A 156 -25.37 -6.62 3.17
N ILE A 157 -25.13 -5.75 4.16
CA ILE A 157 -25.99 -5.60 5.34
C ILE A 157 -27.44 -5.20 4.99
N GLY A 158 -27.67 -4.61 3.80
CA GLY A 158 -29.01 -4.21 3.34
C GLY A 158 -29.97 -5.39 3.15
N ASN A 159 -29.45 -6.60 2.91
CA ASN A 159 -30.27 -7.80 2.79
C ASN A 159 -30.83 -8.30 4.14
N LEU A 160 -30.31 -7.83 5.27
CA LEU A 160 -30.80 -8.20 6.60
C LEU A 160 -32.00 -7.33 7.02
N SER A 161 -33.04 -7.97 7.55
CA SER A 161 -34.16 -7.24 8.17
C SER A 161 -33.66 -6.39 9.36
N PRO A 162 -34.10 -5.14 9.52
CA PRO A 162 -33.62 -4.24 10.57
C PRO A 162 -33.91 -4.72 12.00
N ASN A 163 -34.87 -5.64 12.17
CA ASN A 163 -35.20 -6.26 13.46
C ASN A 163 -34.43 -7.58 13.72
N SER A 164 -33.52 -7.98 12.83
CA SER A 164 -32.78 -9.24 12.95
C SER A 164 -31.66 -9.16 13.99
N SER A 165 -31.54 -10.21 14.82
CA SER A 165 -30.42 -10.36 15.75
C SER A 165 -29.06 -10.49 15.04
N LEU A 166 -29.03 -10.84 13.75
CA LEU A 166 -27.82 -10.95 12.94
C LEU A 166 -27.05 -9.62 12.81
N LEU A 167 -27.72 -8.45 12.95
CA LEU A 167 -27.05 -7.15 12.95
C LEU A 167 -26.01 -7.03 14.08
N TRP A 168 -26.21 -7.72 15.21
CA TRP A 168 -25.23 -7.74 16.31
C TRP A 168 -23.90 -8.41 15.92
N VAL A 169 -23.91 -9.34 14.96
CA VAL A 169 -22.67 -9.96 14.45
C VAL A 169 -21.78 -8.90 13.79
N HIS A 170 -22.37 -7.97 13.04
CA HIS A 170 -21.63 -6.84 12.45
C HIS A 170 -21.09 -5.89 13.51
N ALA A 171 -21.89 -5.56 14.53
CA ALA A 171 -21.47 -4.66 15.61
C ALA A 171 -20.28 -5.26 16.40
N CYS A 172 -20.41 -6.52 16.84
CA CYS A 172 -19.35 -7.24 17.55
C CYS A 172 -18.09 -7.41 16.67
N THR A 173 -18.25 -7.74 15.39
CA THR A 173 -17.11 -7.88 14.45
C THR A 173 -16.42 -6.54 14.20
N SER A 174 -17.16 -5.44 14.09
CA SER A 174 -16.58 -4.10 13.90
C SER A 174 -15.73 -3.69 15.10
N ILE A 175 -16.22 -3.94 16.33
CA ILE A 175 -15.46 -3.72 17.55
C ILE A 175 -14.20 -4.60 17.57
N LEU A 176 -14.32 -5.89 17.24
CA LEU A 176 -13.20 -6.82 17.16
C LEU A 176 -12.12 -6.36 16.16
N PHE A 177 -12.51 -5.93 14.96
CA PHE A 177 -11.59 -5.41 13.95
C PHE A 177 -10.87 -4.15 14.44
N VAL A 178 -11.55 -3.22 15.10
CA VAL A 178 -10.91 -2.04 15.71
C VAL A 178 -9.90 -2.44 16.79
N LEU A 179 -10.23 -3.39 17.66
CA LEU A 179 -9.29 -3.90 18.68
C LEU A 179 -8.06 -4.57 18.05
N ILE A 180 -8.25 -5.39 17.01
CA ILE A 180 -7.15 -6.02 16.26
C ILE A 180 -6.31 -4.95 15.55
N GLY A 181 -6.93 -3.92 14.96
CA GLY A 181 -6.24 -2.79 14.35
C GLY A 181 -5.37 -2.02 15.35
N ILE A 182 -5.86 -1.81 16.58
CA ILE A 182 -5.08 -1.20 17.67
C ILE A 182 -3.89 -2.10 18.05
N ILE A 183 -4.08 -3.41 18.15
CA ILE A 183 -3.00 -4.37 18.42
C ILE A 183 -1.95 -4.34 17.30
N VAL A 184 -2.36 -4.34 16.03
CA VAL A 184 -1.44 -4.24 14.87
C VAL A 184 -0.68 -2.91 14.89
N ALA A 185 -1.35 -1.79 15.17
CA ALA A 185 -0.70 -0.47 15.29
C ALA A 185 0.30 -0.42 16.46
N TYR A 186 0.00 -1.10 17.57
CA TYR A 186 0.90 -1.24 18.71
C TYR A 186 2.12 -2.13 18.37
N LEU A 187 1.92 -3.24 17.66
CA LEU A 187 3.00 -4.09 17.17
C LEU A 187 3.91 -3.33 16.20
N TYR A 188 3.34 -2.62 15.22
CA TYR A 188 4.09 -1.72 14.33
C TYR A 188 4.91 -0.71 15.14
N LYS A 189 4.30 -0.02 16.11
CA LYS A 189 4.99 0.96 16.98
C LYS A 189 6.13 0.34 17.79
N ASN A 190 5.99 -0.89 18.27
CA ASN A 190 7.06 -1.57 18.99
C ASN A 190 8.21 -1.95 18.05
N THR A 191 7.89 -2.41 16.84
CA THR A 191 8.87 -2.74 15.81
C THR A 191 9.63 -1.51 15.31
N THR A 192 8.97 -0.38 15.05
CA THR A 192 9.67 0.87 14.68
C THR A 192 10.57 1.37 15.80
N ARG A 193 10.15 1.26 17.07
CA ARG A 193 10.98 1.61 18.23
C ARG A 193 12.17 0.68 18.43
N TYR A 194 12.10 -0.56 17.96
CA TYR A 194 13.23 -1.48 17.95
C TYR A 194 14.27 -1.01 16.92
N TYR A 195 13.88 -0.84 15.66
CA TYR A 195 14.79 -0.39 14.60
C TYR A 195 15.38 1.00 14.86
N ALA A 196 14.59 1.96 15.34
CA ALA A 196 15.08 3.29 15.69
C ALA A 196 16.17 3.28 16.80
N LYS A 197 16.17 2.28 17.69
CA LYS A 197 17.26 2.11 18.67
C LYS A 197 18.50 1.48 18.02
N GLU A 198 18.30 0.54 17.10
CA GLU A 198 19.39 -0.11 16.36
C GLU A 198 20.14 0.90 15.47
N ASP A 199 19.40 1.84 14.85
CA ASP A 199 19.95 2.94 14.06
C ASP A 199 20.85 3.86 14.89
N VAL A 200 20.38 4.27 16.09
CA VAL A 200 21.15 5.12 17.02
C VAL A 200 22.42 4.41 17.49
N TYR A 201 22.34 3.12 17.83
CA TYR A 201 23.51 2.34 18.26
C TYR A 201 24.59 2.25 17.16
N LYS A 202 24.19 2.08 15.90
CA LYS A 202 25.12 2.04 14.75
C LYS A 202 25.80 3.40 14.52
N ASP A 203 25.06 4.51 14.66
CA ASP A 203 25.62 5.86 14.57
C ASP A 203 26.63 6.13 15.70
N GLU A 204 26.31 5.74 16.93
CA GLU A 204 27.18 5.88 18.09
C GLU A 204 28.50 5.09 17.94
N GLN A 205 28.43 3.82 17.52
CA GLN A 205 29.65 3.04 17.18
C GLN A 205 30.45 3.61 16.01
N SER A 206 29.79 4.21 15.01
CA SER A 206 30.49 4.84 13.89
C SER A 206 31.31 6.05 14.33
N LYS A 207 30.78 6.82 15.29
CA LYS A 207 31.46 7.97 15.91
C LYS A 207 32.62 7.53 16.78
N GLU A 208 32.42 6.54 17.66
CA GLU A 208 33.49 5.96 18.49
C GLU A 208 34.65 5.44 17.62
N LYS A 209 34.33 4.75 16.51
CA LYS A 209 35.35 4.28 15.56
C LYS A 209 36.11 5.44 14.88
N VAL A 210 35.40 6.47 14.41
CA VAL A 210 36.04 7.64 13.77
C VAL A 210 36.91 8.40 14.77
N GLU A 211 36.47 8.55 16.02
CA GLU A 211 37.25 9.15 17.10
C GLU A 211 38.53 8.35 17.36
N PHE A 212 38.44 7.02 17.45
CA PHE A 212 39.60 6.15 17.60
C PHE A 212 40.57 6.22 16.41
N ASP A 213 40.06 6.20 15.17
CA ASP A 213 40.88 6.34 13.96
C ASP A 213 41.61 7.70 13.92
N VAL A 214 40.94 8.79 14.30
CA VAL A 214 41.55 10.14 14.37
C VAL A 214 42.61 10.21 15.47
N VAL A 215 42.34 9.70 16.67
CA VAL A 215 43.31 9.65 17.78
C VAL A 215 44.54 8.83 17.39
N PHE A 216 44.37 7.70 16.69
CA PHE A 216 45.46 6.87 16.21
C PHE A 216 46.35 7.58 15.17
N VAL A 217 45.75 8.32 14.23
CA VAL A 217 46.49 9.13 13.24
C VAL A 217 47.26 10.27 13.90
N VAL A 218 46.67 10.99 14.86
CA VAL A 218 47.35 12.08 15.58
C VAL A 218 48.49 11.54 16.44
N ALA A 219 48.29 10.43 17.16
CA ALA A 219 49.31 9.81 17.98
C ALA A 219 50.50 9.32 17.15
N THR A 220 50.26 8.67 16.00
CA THR A 220 51.33 8.19 15.11
C THR A 220 52.11 9.34 14.46
N GLN A 221 51.45 10.42 14.05
CA GLN A 221 52.12 11.64 13.56
C GLN A 221 52.97 12.32 14.66
N CYS A 222 52.48 12.38 15.89
CA CYS A 222 53.23 12.93 17.02
C CYS A 222 54.45 12.08 17.40
N CYS A 223 54.37 10.75 17.26
CA CYS A 223 55.52 9.85 17.41
C CYS A 223 56.55 9.99 16.28
N ILE A 224 56.13 10.25 15.04
CA ILE A 224 57.06 10.47 13.91
C ILE A 224 57.85 11.77 14.12
N VAL A 225 57.17 12.90 14.36
CA VAL A 225 57.84 14.19 14.60
C VAL A 225 58.82 14.13 15.77
N ARG A 226 58.46 13.39 16.84
CA ARG A 226 59.32 13.22 18.02
C ARG A 226 60.50 12.26 17.80
N ALA A 227 60.47 11.42 16.76
CA ALA A 227 61.61 10.59 16.38
C ALA A 227 62.64 11.39 15.57
N ASP A 228 62.20 12.33 14.75
CA ASP A 228 63.07 13.21 13.96
C ASP A 228 63.82 14.23 14.85
N ASP A 229 63.24 14.67 15.98
CA ASP A 229 63.88 15.52 17.00
C ASP A 229 64.94 14.79 17.88
N LEU A 230 65.13 13.48 17.70
CA LEU A 230 66.00 12.63 18.54
C LEU A 230 67.18 11.97 17.77
N MET A 231 67.43 12.38 16.53
CA MET A 231 68.59 11.99 15.71
C MET A 231 69.51 13.18 15.41
#